data_AF-A0A2S4K7C3-F1
#
_entry.id   AF-A0A2S4K7C3-F1
#
_cell.length_a   1.000
_cell.length_b   1.000
_cell.length_c   1.000
_cell.angle_alpha   90.00
_cell.angle_beta   90.00
_cell.angle_gamma   90.00
#
_symmetry.space_group_name_H-M   'P 1'
#
loop_
_entity.id
_entity.type
_entity.pdbx_description
1 polymer ?
#
loop_
_entity_poly.entity_id
_entity_poly.type
_entity_poly.pdbx_seq_one_letter_code
_entity_poly.pdbx_strand_id
1 'polypeptide(L)'
;MTFEAKQFIAGIKQQASSGVYAEHDDTLHFQQHNWVKDESIRQRILIERAIVRRTVRDILQAGGGAYCVSIYDGEDYPLKRSRDLDAIMADIGQCDEETIVVRHVTKPADGGEKLGSIYLVYGNDGWDVIADHTASHSMDELLAGANQMSDAIGDALAQ
;
A
#
# COMPACT_ATOMS: atom_id res chain seq x y z
N MET A 1 16.86 -13.76 -8.34
CA MET A 1 15.76 -14.30 -7.52
C MET A 1 16.24 -14.55 -6.10
N THR A 2 15.66 -13.87 -5.13
CA THR A 2 15.93 -14.12 -3.70
C THR A 2 14.95 -15.19 -3.19
N PHE A 3 15.44 -16.08 -2.34
CA PHE A 3 14.63 -17.13 -1.67
C PHE A 3 13.43 -16.53 -0.91
N GLU A 4 13.57 -15.31 -0.43
CA GLU A 4 12.59 -14.57 0.36
C GLU A 4 11.30 -14.26 -0.43
N ALA A 5 11.39 -13.87 -1.70
CA ALA A 5 10.20 -13.54 -2.50
C ALA A 5 9.31 -14.77 -2.74
N LYS A 6 9.92 -15.93 -2.99
CA LYS A 6 9.17 -17.20 -3.13
C LYS A 6 8.48 -17.60 -1.84
N GLN A 7 9.15 -17.45 -0.70
CA GLN A 7 8.56 -17.72 0.61
C GLN A 7 7.41 -16.76 0.91
N PHE A 8 7.57 -15.48 0.58
CA PHE A 8 6.51 -14.48 0.69
C PHE A 8 5.27 -14.90 -0.09
N ILE A 9 5.40 -15.23 -1.38
CA ILE A 9 4.27 -15.67 -2.22
C ILE A 9 3.64 -16.97 -1.71
N ALA A 10 4.44 -17.93 -1.24
CA ALA A 10 3.90 -19.14 -0.61
C ALA A 10 3.08 -18.82 0.65
N GLY A 11 3.55 -17.87 1.47
CA GLY A 11 2.83 -17.35 2.63
C GLY A 11 1.52 -16.66 2.25
N ILE A 12 1.51 -15.84 1.21
CA ILE A 12 0.29 -15.19 0.68
C ILE A 12 -0.74 -16.23 0.23
N LYS A 13 -0.30 -17.26 -0.52
CA LYS A 13 -1.17 -18.37 -0.95
C LYS A 13 -1.79 -19.12 0.23
N GLN A 14 -1.00 -19.38 1.28
CA GLN A 14 -1.50 -20.03 2.49
C GLN A 14 -2.51 -19.16 3.25
N GLN A 15 -2.27 -17.86 3.35
CA GLN A 15 -3.21 -16.93 4.00
C GLN A 15 -4.54 -16.84 3.24
N ALA A 16 -4.48 -16.74 1.91
CA ALA A 16 -5.66 -16.66 1.07
C ALA A 16 -6.56 -17.90 1.14
N SER A 17 -5.96 -19.10 1.18
CA SER A 17 -6.70 -20.37 1.26
C SER A 17 -7.24 -20.64 2.66
N SER A 18 -6.47 -20.34 3.71
CA SER A 18 -6.89 -20.59 5.09
C SER A 18 -7.84 -19.52 5.65
N GLY A 19 -7.82 -18.29 5.11
CA GLY A 19 -8.53 -17.15 5.70
C GLY A 19 -7.94 -16.71 7.04
N VAL A 20 -6.71 -17.12 7.35
CA VAL A 20 -5.96 -16.70 8.53
C VAL A 20 -4.84 -15.78 8.05
N TYR A 21 -4.87 -14.53 8.49
CA TYR A 21 -3.99 -13.48 8.00
C TYR A 21 -2.93 -13.12 9.06
N ALA A 22 -1.70 -12.88 8.60
CA ALA A 22 -0.58 -12.56 9.46
C ALA A 22 -0.62 -11.11 9.97
N GLU A 23 -1.04 -10.17 9.12
CA GLU A 23 -1.19 -8.78 9.49
C GLU A 23 -2.57 -8.52 10.11
N HIS A 24 -2.60 -7.68 11.14
CA HIS A 24 -3.85 -7.30 11.82
C HIS A 24 -4.80 -6.58 10.87
N ASP A 25 -4.28 -5.66 10.05
CA ASP A 25 -5.09 -4.87 9.14
C ASP A 25 -5.70 -5.72 8.01
N ASP A 26 -5.01 -6.78 7.54
CA ASP A 26 -5.58 -7.73 6.59
C ASP A 26 -6.74 -8.52 7.22
N THR A 27 -6.61 -8.90 8.50
CA THR A 27 -7.70 -9.53 9.24
C THR A 27 -8.93 -8.63 9.29
N LEU A 28 -8.75 -7.34 9.61
CA LEU A 28 -9.86 -6.37 9.64
C LEU A 28 -10.46 -6.16 8.25
N HIS A 29 -9.61 -6.01 7.23
CA HIS A 29 -10.05 -5.83 5.86
C HIS A 29 -10.93 -6.99 5.38
N PHE A 30 -10.52 -8.24 5.58
CA PHE A 30 -11.32 -9.40 5.15
C PHE A 30 -12.51 -9.71 6.07
N GLN A 31 -12.54 -9.19 7.31
CA GLN A 31 -13.75 -9.21 8.13
C GLN A 31 -14.81 -8.25 7.57
N GLN A 32 -14.40 -7.04 7.19
CA GLN A 32 -15.28 -6.06 6.53
C GLN A 32 -15.72 -6.57 5.14
N HIS A 33 -14.79 -7.13 4.38
CA HIS A 33 -15.00 -7.67 3.03
C HIS A 33 -15.23 -9.18 3.04
N ASN A 34 -16.01 -9.68 3.99
CA ASN A 34 -16.20 -11.12 4.18
C ASN A 34 -16.87 -11.82 2.97
N TRP A 35 -17.43 -11.06 2.03
CA TRP A 35 -17.99 -11.54 0.77
C TRP A 35 -16.92 -11.96 -0.25
N VAL A 36 -15.65 -11.55 -0.07
CA VAL A 36 -14.53 -12.01 -0.91
C VAL A 36 -14.19 -13.45 -0.54
N LYS A 37 -14.70 -14.40 -1.33
CA LYS A 37 -14.49 -15.85 -1.13
C LYS A 37 -13.44 -16.45 -2.05
N ASP A 38 -13.23 -15.86 -3.22
CA ASP A 38 -12.31 -16.39 -4.21
C ASP A 38 -10.85 -16.26 -3.74
N GLU A 39 -10.11 -17.38 -3.77
CA GLU A 39 -8.73 -17.42 -3.29
C GLU A 39 -7.79 -16.57 -4.13
N SER A 40 -7.99 -16.51 -5.46
CA SER A 40 -7.15 -15.71 -6.34
C SER A 40 -7.35 -14.21 -6.10
N ILE A 41 -8.59 -13.78 -5.86
CA ILE A 41 -8.90 -12.41 -5.47
C ILE A 41 -8.26 -12.07 -4.12
N ARG A 42 -8.34 -12.96 -3.13
CA ARG A 42 -7.67 -12.76 -1.84
C ARG A 42 -6.16 -12.64 -1.97
N GLN A 43 -5.54 -13.50 -2.78
CA GLN A 43 -4.09 -13.43 -3.03
C GLN A 43 -3.70 -12.08 -3.63
N ARG A 44 -4.45 -11.60 -4.62
CA ARG A 44 -4.23 -10.28 -5.24
C ARG A 44 -4.33 -9.17 -4.19
N ILE A 45 -5.43 -9.12 -3.44
CA ILE A 45 -5.64 -8.09 -2.40
C ILE A 45 -4.52 -8.12 -1.36
N LEU A 46 -4.08 -9.30 -0.91
CA LEU A 46 -2.98 -9.41 0.05
C LEU A 46 -1.67 -8.86 -0.50
N ILE A 47 -1.39 -9.06 -1.80
CA ILE A 47 -0.21 -8.48 -2.46
C ILE A 47 -0.33 -6.96 -2.55
N GLU A 48 -1.45 -6.44 -3.04
CA GLU A 48 -1.71 -5.01 -3.16
C GLU A 48 -1.54 -4.32 -1.79
N ARG A 49 -2.17 -4.88 -0.75
CA ARG A 49 -2.06 -4.38 0.62
C ARG A 49 -0.63 -4.48 1.17
N ALA A 50 0.13 -5.53 0.84
CA ALA A 50 1.55 -5.64 1.19
C ALA A 50 2.40 -4.52 0.61
N ILE A 51 2.20 -4.21 -0.67
CA ILE A 51 2.91 -3.12 -1.36
C ILE A 51 2.54 -1.78 -0.72
N VAL A 52 1.24 -1.50 -0.53
CA VAL A 52 0.78 -0.25 0.11
C VAL A 52 1.35 -0.11 1.51
N ARG A 53 1.30 -1.15 2.33
CA ARG A 53 1.82 -1.11 3.71
C ARG A 53 3.31 -0.85 3.73
N ARG A 54 4.07 -1.44 2.79
CA ARG A 54 5.50 -1.15 2.65
C ARG A 54 5.72 0.32 2.32
N THR A 55 5.01 0.84 1.32
CA THR A 55 5.03 2.26 0.93
C THR A 55 4.75 3.19 2.12
N VAL A 56 3.66 2.94 2.86
CA VAL A 56 3.29 3.78 4.01
C VAL A 56 4.34 3.70 5.12
N ARG A 57 4.85 2.51 5.46
CA ARG A 57 5.92 2.36 6.47
C ARG A 57 7.17 3.15 6.07
N ASP A 58 7.61 3.04 4.82
CA ASP A 58 8.78 3.75 4.31
C ASP A 58 8.58 5.27 4.41
N ILE A 59 7.41 5.78 3.99
CA ILE A 59 7.03 7.20 4.13
C ILE A 59 7.07 7.66 5.59
N LEU A 60 6.43 6.92 6.50
CA LEU A 60 6.27 7.32 7.90
C LEU A 60 7.59 7.29 8.68
N GLN A 61 8.55 6.46 8.26
CA GLN A 61 9.88 6.35 8.87
C GLN A 61 10.88 7.36 8.28
N ALA A 62 10.72 7.72 7.01
CA ALA A 62 11.63 8.62 6.33
C ALA A 62 11.77 10.00 7.01
N GLY A 63 12.97 10.58 6.88
CA GLY A 63 13.32 11.86 7.50
C GLY A 63 13.20 11.85 9.04
N GLY A 64 13.23 10.68 9.69
CA GLY A 64 13.04 10.56 11.14
C GLY A 64 11.59 10.82 11.57
N GLY A 65 10.61 10.52 10.72
CA GLY A 65 9.19 10.79 10.99
C GLY A 65 8.72 12.16 10.52
N ALA A 66 9.38 12.74 9.51
CA ALA A 66 9.06 14.07 8.99
C ALA A 66 7.79 14.11 8.12
N TYR A 67 7.24 12.95 7.76
CA TYR A 67 6.14 12.85 6.79
C TYR A 67 4.85 12.26 7.38
N CYS A 68 3.71 12.64 6.85
CA CYS A 68 2.41 12.04 7.11
C CYS A 68 1.70 11.83 5.78
N VAL A 69 0.61 11.07 5.79
CA VAL A 69 -0.18 10.81 4.59
C VAL A 69 -1.63 11.25 4.77
N SER A 70 -2.23 11.69 3.67
CA SER A 70 -3.69 11.76 3.54
C SER A 70 -4.12 10.75 2.47
N ILE A 71 -5.31 10.19 2.61
CA ILE A 71 -5.94 9.35 1.59
C ILE A 71 -6.99 10.19 0.91
N TYR A 72 -6.95 10.25 -0.42
CA TYR A 72 -7.96 10.88 -1.26
C TYR A 72 -8.68 9.81 -2.06
N ASP A 73 -10.00 9.75 -1.96
CA ASP A 73 -10.84 8.70 -2.55
C ASP A 73 -11.39 9.05 -3.95
N GLY A 74 -10.93 10.17 -4.52
CA GLY A 74 -11.45 10.72 -5.78
C GLY A 74 -12.42 11.88 -5.58
N GLU A 75 -13.02 12.02 -4.40
CA GLU A 75 -14.01 13.06 -4.07
C GLU A 75 -13.62 13.90 -2.85
N ASP A 76 -13.22 13.28 -1.74
CA ASP A 76 -12.75 13.93 -0.51
C ASP A 76 -11.53 13.19 0.06
N TYR A 77 -11.06 13.67 1.21
CA TYR A 77 -10.01 13.06 1.99
C TYR A 77 -10.61 12.45 3.27
N PRO A 78 -11.04 11.18 3.24
CA PRO A 78 -11.55 10.49 4.44
C PRO A 78 -10.51 10.47 5.57
N LEU A 79 -9.23 10.41 5.22
CA LEU A 79 -8.11 10.49 6.15
C LEU A 79 -7.18 11.65 5.81
N LYS A 80 -6.92 12.52 6.78
CA LYS A 80 -6.07 13.71 6.63
C LYS A 80 -4.87 13.66 7.57
N ARG A 81 -3.66 13.79 7.01
CA ARG A 81 -2.39 13.98 7.77
C ARG A 81 -2.14 12.93 8.86
N SER A 82 -2.46 11.67 8.58
CA SER A 82 -2.24 10.58 9.51
C SER A 82 -0.79 10.09 9.52
N ARG A 83 -0.35 9.67 10.70
CA ARG A 83 0.85 8.84 10.91
C ARG A 83 0.53 7.49 11.55
N ASP A 84 -0.76 7.20 11.71
CA ASP A 84 -1.26 5.95 12.26
C ASP A 84 -1.41 4.95 11.11
N LEU A 85 -0.50 3.97 11.06
CA LEU A 85 -0.49 2.96 10.00
C LEU A 85 -1.81 2.19 9.93
N ASP A 86 -2.41 1.86 11.08
CA ASP A 86 -3.63 1.04 11.10
C ASP A 86 -4.81 1.85 10.57
N ALA A 87 -4.91 3.13 10.94
CA ALA A 87 -5.91 4.04 10.38
C ALA A 87 -5.72 4.21 8.86
N ILE A 88 -4.48 4.37 8.40
CA ILE A 88 -4.16 4.50 6.97
C ILE A 88 -4.56 3.24 6.20
N MET A 89 -4.21 2.06 6.70
CA MET A 89 -4.52 0.78 6.05
C MET A 89 -6.00 0.40 6.12
N ALA A 90 -6.77 1.00 7.05
CA ALA A 90 -8.21 0.86 7.12
C ALA A 90 -8.93 1.72 6.05
N ASP A 91 -8.44 2.92 5.77
CA ASP A 91 -9.01 3.81 4.74
C ASP A 91 -8.55 3.46 3.30
N ILE A 92 -7.57 2.57 3.14
CA ILE A 92 -7.09 2.10 1.84
C ILE A 92 -7.84 0.84 1.37
N GLY A 93 -8.22 0.83 0.10
CA GLY A 93 -8.92 -0.27 -0.57
C GLY A 93 -10.43 -0.23 -0.34
N GLN A 94 -10.99 0.98 -0.18
CA GLN A 94 -12.44 1.23 -0.03
C GLN A 94 -13.08 1.63 -1.37
N CYS A 95 -12.28 2.16 -2.30
CA CYS A 95 -12.67 2.52 -3.67
C CYS A 95 -11.90 1.68 -4.70
N ASP A 96 -12.29 1.79 -5.98
CA ASP A 96 -11.56 1.15 -7.09
C ASP A 96 -10.17 1.77 -7.30
N GLU A 97 -10.02 3.03 -6.90
CA GLU A 97 -8.79 3.80 -6.97
C GLU A 97 -8.72 4.83 -5.85
N GLU A 98 -7.52 5.08 -5.35
CA GLU A 98 -7.26 6.04 -4.26
C GLU A 98 -5.91 6.72 -4.49
N THR A 99 -5.69 7.87 -3.88
CA THR A 99 -4.40 8.55 -3.92
C THR A 99 -3.84 8.74 -2.51
N ILE A 100 -2.66 8.19 -2.25
CA ILE A 100 -1.86 8.53 -1.07
C ILE A 100 -1.18 9.87 -1.35
N VAL A 101 -1.47 10.89 -0.54
CA VAL A 101 -0.82 12.20 -0.61
C VAL A 101 0.20 12.34 0.51
N VAL A 102 1.48 12.40 0.13
CA VAL A 102 2.60 12.54 1.07
C VAL A 102 2.79 14.01 1.44
N ARG A 103 2.92 14.27 2.74
CA ARG A 103 2.92 15.61 3.32
C ARG A 103 4.01 15.74 4.39
N HIS A 104 4.60 16.91 4.50
CA HIS A 104 5.49 17.25 5.62
C HIS A 104 4.67 17.52 6.89
N VAL A 105 5.01 16.86 7.99
CA VAL A 105 4.34 17.05 9.30
C VAL A 105 4.48 18.49 9.79
N THR A 106 5.65 19.09 9.61
CA THR A 106 6.03 20.39 10.19
C THR A 106 5.66 21.59 9.33
N LYS A 107 5.24 21.39 8.07
CA LYS A 107 4.87 22.49 7.18
C LYS A 107 3.37 22.80 7.30
N PRO A 108 2.99 24.09 7.28
CA PRO A 108 1.60 24.51 7.31
C PRO A 108 0.90 24.17 5.98
N ALA A 109 -0.40 23.90 6.05
CA ALA A 109 -1.20 23.33 4.95
C ALA A 109 -1.31 24.25 3.72
N ASP A 110 -1.13 25.54 3.90
CA ASP A 110 -1.24 26.62 2.92
C ASP A 110 0.10 26.98 2.25
N GLY A 111 1.21 26.33 2.60
CA GLY A 111 2.56 26.79 2.23
C GLY A 111 3.57 25.72 1.79
N GLY A 112 3.16 24.67 1.08
CA GLY A 112 4.10 23.67 0.54
C GLY A 112 4.27 22.43 1.41
N GLU A 113 3.18 22.02 2.07
CA GLU A 113 3.09 20.79 2.84
C GLU A 113 3.20 19.53 1.96
N LYS A 114 2.55 19.51 0.79
CA LYS A 114 2.54 18.35 -0.11
C LYS A 114 3.94 18.12 -0.70
N LEU A 115 4.50 16.94 -0.44
CA LEU A 115 5.72 16.46 -1.08
C LEU A 115 5.41 15.82 -2.44
N GLY A 116 4.36 15.01 -2.50
CA GLY A 116 3.98 14.27 -3.70
C GLY A 116 2.71 13.46 -3.49
N SER A 117 2.34 12.68 -4.50
CA SER A 117 1.21 11.75 -4.46
C SER A 117 1.54 10.44 -5.16
N ILE A 118 0.85 9.38 -4.76
CA ILE A 118 0.96 8.02 -5.27
C ILE A 118 -0.47 7.58 -5.59
N TYR A 119 -0.74 7.26 -6.85
CA TYR A 119 -2.04 6.84 -7.34
C TYR A 119 -2.12 5.33 -7.35
N LEU A 120 -3.14 4.80 -6.70
CA LEU A 120 -3.40 3.39 -6.50
C LEU A 120 -4.61 2.97 -7.33
N VAL A 121 -4.49 1.89 -8.09
CA VAL A 121 -5.62 1.30 -8.83
C VAL A 121 -5.73 -0.17 -8.43
N TYR A 122 -6.82 -0.51 -7.74
CA TYR A 122 -7.02 -1.85 -7.21
C TYR A 122 -7.56 -2.78 -8.29
N GLY A 123 -7.08 -4.01 -8.28
CA GLY A 123 -7.52 -5.03 -9.20
C GLY A 123 -7.21 -4.80 -10.67
N ASN A 124 -6.31 -3.85 -10.96
CA ASN A 124 -5.73 -3.69 -12.28
C ASN A 124 -4.93 -4.93 -12.70
N ASP A 125 -4.70 -5.08 -14.01
CA ASP A 125 -3.94 -6.21 -14.55
C ASP A 125 -2.50 -6.20 -14.01
N GLY A 126 -2.13 -7.22 -13.23
CA GLY A 126 -0.79 -7.36 -12.65
C GLY A 126 -0.83 -7.72 -11.16
N TRP A 127 0.29 -7.45 -10.48
CA TRP A 127 0.44 -7.60 -9.03
C TRP A 127 0.70 -6.27 -8.32
N ASP A 128 1.11 -5.23 -9.05
CA ASP A 128 1.40 -3.93 -8.49
C ASP A 128 0.15 -3.05 -8.47
N VAL A 129 -0.06 -2.39 -7.34
CA VAL A 129 -1.19 -1.48 -7.09
C VAL A 129 -0.81 -0.03 -7.36
N ILE A 130 0.49 0.30 -7.37
CA ILE A 130 0.98 1.65 -7.65
C ILE A 130 0.93 1.87 -9.17
N ALA A 131 -0.06 2.65 -9.62
CA ALA A 131 -0.28 2.92 -11.04
C ALA A 131 0.52 4.13 -11.54
N ASP A 132 0.67 5.16 -10.70
CA ASP A 132 1.44 6.37 -11.01
C ASP A 132 1.92 7.04 -9.71
N HIS A 133 2.93 7.90 -9.80
CA HIS A 133 3.33 8.76 -8.69
C HIS A 133 3.96 10.07 -9.16
N THR A 134 4.07 11.03 -8.25
CA THR A 134 4.83 12.26 -8.51
C THR A 134 6.30 11.91 -8.81
N ALA A 135 6.73 12.19 -10.05
CA ALA A 135 8.10 11.97 -10.50
C ALA A 135 9.05 13.01 -9.88
N SER A 136 9.72 12.62 -8.78
CA SER A 136 10.72 13.45 -8.10
C SER A 136 11.66 12.59 -7.29
N HIS A 137 12.90 13.03 -7.15
CA HIS A 137 13.92 12.27 -6.42
C HIS A 137 13.48 11.85 -5.00
N SER A 138 12.86 12.76 -4.24
CA SER A 138 12.37 12.44 -2.90
C SER A 138 11.26 11.39 -2.91
N MET A 139 10.38 11.37 -3.91
CA MET A 139 9.36 10.34 -4.02
C MET A 139 9.96 9.00 -4.45
N ASP A 140 10.95 9.01 -5.35
CA ASP A 140 11.66 7.80 -5.78
C ASP A 140 12.38 7.13 -4.59
N GLU A 141 13.00 7.93 -3.71
CA GLU A 141 13.61 7.44 -2.47
C GLU A 141 12.57 6.82 -1.52
N LEU A 142 11.40 7.45 -1.38
CA LEU A 142 10.32 6.94 -0.54
C LEU A 142 9.69 5.65 -1.08
N LEU A 143 9.69 5.46 -2.41
CA LEU A 143 9.08 4.30 -3.07
C LEU A 143 10.07 3.16 -3.34
N ALA A 144 11.38 3.39 -3.20
CA ALA A 144 12.41 2.41 -3.54
C ALA A 144 12.18 1.03 -2.89
N GLY A 145 11.76 1.01 -1.63
CA GLY A 145 11.47 -0.22 -0.90
C GLY A 145 10.24 -0.97 -1.39
N ALA A 146 9.18 -0.24 -1.73
CA ALA A 146 7.95 -0.81 -2.29
C ALA A 146 8.16 -1.30 -3.73
N ASN A 147 8.88 -0.54 -4.56
CA ASN A 147 9.22 -0.93 -5.93
C ASN A 147 10.08 -2.19 -5.95
N GLN A 148 11.11 -2.27 -5.09
CA GLN A 148 11.92 -3.48 -4.95
C GLN A 148 11.08 -4.70 -4.53
N MET A 149 10.10 -4.50 -3.64
CA MET A 149 9.18 -5.56 -3.23
C MET A 149 8.27 -5.99 -4.39
N SER A 150 7.71 -5.04 -5.13
CA SER A 150 6.88 -5.28 -6.30
C SER A 150 7.64 -6.05 -7.37
N ASP A 151 8.84 -5.62 -7.74
CA ASP A 151 9.70 -6.32 -8.72
C ASP A 151 9.95 -7.77 -8.31
N ALA A 152 10.28 -7.99 -7.04
CA ALA A 152 10.55 -9.33 -6.50
C ALA A 152 9.30 -10.23 -6.52
N ILE A 153 8.11 -9.65 -6.30
CA ILE A 153 6.84 -10.35 -6.41
C ILE A 153 6.56 -10.73 -7.87
N GLY A 154 6.75 -9.80 -8.81
CA GLY A 154 6.61 -10.05 -10.24
C GLY A 154 7.47 -11.19 -10.74
N ASP A 155 8.76 -11.15 -10.40
CA ASP A 155 9.73 -12.20 -10.71
C ASP A 155 9.30 -13.57 -10.17
N ALA A 156 8.64 -13.60 -9.01
CA ALA A 156 8.19 -14.82 -8.36
C ALA A 156 6.86 -15.36 -8.94
N LEU A 157 6.03 -14.50 -9.53
CA LEU A 157 4.76 -14.88 -10.15
C LEU A 157 4.92 -15.32 -11.61
N ALA A 158 5.94 -14.82 -12.32
CA ALA A 158 6.18 -15.13 -13.73
C ALA A 158 6.81 -16.52 -14.01
N GLN A 159 7.00 -17.35 -12.98
CA GLN A 159 7.71 -18.64 -13.04
C GLN A 159 6.87 -19.79 -12.49
#